data_AF-A0A2C5Z1F4-F1
#
_entry.id   AF-A0A2C5Z1F4-F1
#
_cell.length_a   1.000
_cell.length_b   1.000
_cell.length_c   1.000
_cell.angle_alpha   90.00
_cell.angle_beta   90.00
_cell.angle_gamma   90.00
#
_symmetry.space_group_name_H-M   'P 1'
#
loop_
_entity.id
_entity.type
_entity.pdbx_description
1 polymer ?
#
loop_
_entity_poly.entity_id
_entity_poly.type
_entity_poly.pdbx_seq_one_letter_code
_entity_poly.pdbx_strand_id
1 'polypeptide(L)'
;MPPQLVLIRHAQAQHNVDRDYSIPDPALTDLGREQCAALRASLRQRFGDAAAADVAVVVSPMRRTLQTAELALDWLAERGVVFEASADWQGSTCPHR
;
A
#
# COMPACT_ATOMS: atom_id res chain seq x y z
N MET A 1 -5.62 15.52 19.25
CA MET A 1 -4.69 15.96 18.18
C MET A 1 -5.49 16.19 16.90
N PRO A 2 -5.06 17.06 15.98
CA PRO A 2 -5.69 17.14 14.67
C PRO A 2 -5.56 15.80 13.93
N PRO A 3 -6.52 15.45 13.05
CA PRO A 3 -6.42 14.23 12.26
C PRO A 3 -5.16 14.25 11.39
N GLN A 4 -4.47 13.11 11.32
CA GLN A 4 -3.26 12.94 10.50
C GLN A 4 -3.60 12.16 9.24
N LEU A 5 -3.19 12.67 8.08
CA LEU A 5 -3.32 11.98 6.81
C LEU A 5 -1.95 11.44 6.38
N VAL A 6 -1.84 10.12 6.19
CA VAL A 6 -0.62 9.46 5.72
C VAL A 6 -0.87 8.92 4.32
N LEU A 7 -0.09 9.40 3.34
CA LEU A 7 -0.17 8.95 1.97
C LEU A 7 0.97 7.97 1.68
N ILE A 8 0.60 6.76 1.23
CA ILE A 8 1.54 5.69 0.91
C ILE A 8 1.39 5.37 -0.58
N ARG A 9 2.49 5.45 -1.33
CA ARG A 9 2.57 4.91 -2.69
C ARG A 9 2.92 3.43 -2.62
N HIS A 10 2.35 2.61 -3.52
CA HIS A 10 2.70 1.19 -3.63
C HIS A 10 4.21 1.01 -3.88
N ALA A 11 4.75 -0.11 -3.41
CA ALA A 11 6.15 -0.49 -3.65
C ALA A 11 6.39 -0.89 -5.12
N GLN A 12 7.64 -1.16 -5.51
CA GLN A 12 7.98 -1.49 -6.88
C GLN A 12 7.20 -2.73 -7.37
N ALA A 13 6.49 -2.59 -8.48
CA ALA A 13 5.81 -3.66 -9.18
C ALA A 13 6.53 -4.03 -10.48
N GLN A 14 6.23 -5.21 -11.04
CA GLN A 14 6.93 -5.77 -12.21
C GLN A 14 7.01 -4.79 -13.39
N HIS A 15 5.89 -4.12 -13.72
CA HIS A 15 5.86 -3.10 -14.77
C HIS A 15 6.80 -1.90 -14.54
N ASN A 16 7.23 -1.63 -13.30
CA ASN A 16 8.11 -0.51 -13.00
C ASN A 16 9.57 -0.78 -13.36
N VAL A 17 9.98 -2.06 -13.45
CA VAL A 17 11.36 -2.45 -13.72
C VAL A 17 11.77 -2.02 -15.11
N ASP A 18 11.07 -2.52 -16.12
CA ASP A 18 11.35 -2.24 -17.54
C ASP A 18 10.40 -1.21 -18.14
N ARG A 19 9.56 -0.57 -17.31
CA ARG A 19 8.48 0.33 -17.75
C ARG A 19 7.51 -0.34 -18.73
N ASP A 20 7.30 -1.64 -18.56
CA ASP A 20 6.36 -2.42 -19.35
C ASP A 20 4.94 -2.29 -18.79
N TYR A 21 4.23 -1.26 -19.25
CA TYR A 21 2.83 -1.00 -18.89
C TYR A 21 1.82 -1.92 -19.59
N SER A 22 2.28 -2.88 -20.40
CA SER A 22 1.39 -3.91 -20.99
C SER A 22 0.99 -4.97 -19.98
N ILE A 23 1.75 -5.14 -18.88
CA ILE A 23 1.48 -6.13 -17.84
C ILE A 23 0.21 -5.72 -17.07
N PRO A 24 -0.88 -6.50 -17.16
CA PRO A 24 -2.13 -6.19 -16.47
C PRO A 24 -2.02 -6.49 -14.97
N ASP A 25 -2.45 -5.54 -14.15
CA ASP A 25 -2.46 -5.62 -12.68
C ASP A 25 -1.19 -6.28 -12.07
N PRO A 26 -0.01 -5.69 -12.31
CA PRO A 26 1.28 -6.32 -12.04
C PRO A 26 1.49 -6.53 -10.54
N ALA A 27 2.12 -7.64 -10.17
CA ALA A 27 2.51 -7.93 -8.79
C ALA A 27 3.75 -7.13 -8.36
N LEU A 28 4.03 -7.09 -7.06
CA LEU A 28 5.28 -6.57 -6.50
C LEU A 28 6.48 -7.43 -6.91
N THR A 29 7.62 -6.77 -7.11
CA THR A 29 8.93 -7.44 -7.28
C THR A 29 9.49 -7.85 -5.91
N ASP A 30 10.58 -8.63 -5.89
CA ASP A 30 11.29 -8.96 -4.65
C ASP A 30 11.81 -7.69 -3.95
N LEU A 31 12.37 -6.75 -4.73
CA LEU A 31 12.73 -5.42 -4.22
C LEU A 31 11.51 -4.67 -3.66
N GLY A 32 10.35 -4.79 -4.31
CA GLY A 32 9.09 -4.24 -3.80
C GLY A 32 8.70 -4.80 -2.43
N ARG A 33 8.93 -6.09 -2.19
CA ARG A 33 8.68 -6.73 -0.89
C ARG A 33 9.65 -6.23 0.19
N GLU A 34 10.92 -6.04 -0.14
CA GLU A 34 11.91 -5.44 0.76
C GLU A 34 11.52 -4.00 1.14
N GLN A 35 11.04 -3.22 0.16
CA GLN A 35 10.51 -1.88 0.40
C GLN A 35 9.32 -1.90 1.37
N CYS A 36 8.43 -2.89 1.27
CA CYS A 36 7.33 -3.07 2.22
C CYS A 36 7.82 -3.36 3.65
N ALA A 37 8.88 -4.16 3.80
CA ALA A 37 9.46 -4.44 5.12
C ALA A 37 10.04 -3.16 5.76
N ALA A 38 10.76 -2.35 4.99
CA ALA A 38 11.28 -1.06 5.46
C ALA A 38 10.14 -0.08 5.81
N LEU A 39 9.09 -0.02 4.98
CA LEU A 39 7.89 0.78 5.24
C LEU A 39 7.21 0.35 6.54
N ARG A 40 7.04 -0.96 6.76
CA ARG A 40 6.45 -1.49 7.99
C ARG A 40 7.21 -1.03 9.24
N ALA A 41 8.54 -1.16 9.22
CA ALA A 41 9.38 -0.76 10.35
C ALA A 41 9.20 0.74 10.66
N SER A 42 9.23 1.59 9.62
CA SER A 42 9.04 3.04 9.77
C SER A 42 7.66 3.40 10.34
N LEU A 43 6.59 2.77 9.84
CA LEU A 43 5.23 3.03 10.30
C LEU A 43 5.00 2.56 11.74
N ARG A 44 5.52 1.38 12.11
CA ARG A 44 5.44 0.89 13.49
C ARG A 44 6.19 1.80 14.46
N GLN A 45 7.36 2.31 14.08
CA GLN A 45 8.11 3.25 14.92
C GLN A 45 7.35 4.56 15.14
N ARG A 46 6.63 5.05 14.12
CA ARG A 46 5.96 6.36 14.18
C ARG A 46 4.54 6.32 14.72
N PHE A 47 3.82 5.22 14.50
CA PHE A 47 2.39 5.09 14.77
C PHE A 47 2.05 3.81 15.57
N GLY A 48 3.02 3.14 16.16
CA GLY A 48 2.81 1.91 16.95
C GLY A 48 1.81 2.08 18.08
N ASP A 49 1.79 3.26 18.70
CA ASP A 49 0.93 3.58 19.85
C ASP A 49 -0.46 4.12 19.45
N ALA A 50 -0.72 4.36 18.15
CA ALA A 50 -2.03 4.86 17.69
C ALA A 50 -3.12 3.82 17.97
N ALA A 51 -4.23 4.19 18.61
CA ALA A 51 -5.31 3.25 18.93
C ALA A 51 -5.99 2.75 17.65
N ALA A 52 -6.27 1.45 17.56
CA ALA A 52 -6.82 0.84 16.35
C ALA A 52 -8.19 1.43 15.95
N ALA A 53 -9.00 1.84 16.93
CA ALA A 53 -10.30 2.48 16.69
C ALA A 53 -10.21 3.86 16.03
N ASP A 54 -9.05 4.52 16.09
CA ASP A 54 -8.80 5.84 15.52
C ASP A 54 -8.11 5.79 14.15
N VAL A 55 -7.87 4.57 13.63
CA VAL A 55 -7.16 4.35 12.36
C VAL A 55 -8.12 3.73 11.35
N ALA A 56 -8.11 4.28 10.14
CA ALA A 56 -8.75 3.70 8.97
C ALA A 56 -7.74 3.64 7.82
N VAL A 57 -7.81 2.59 7.01
CA VAL A 57 -6.91 2.42 5.86
C VAL A 57 -7.76 2.29 4.60
N VAL A 58 -7.49 3.15 3.61
CA VAL A 58 -8.13 3.10 2.29
C VAL A 58 -7.08 2.72 1.25
N VAL A 59 -7.41 1.74 0.41
CA VAL A 59 -6.50 1.21 -0.62
C VAL A 59 -7.19 1.10 -1.97
N SER A 60 -6.45 1.28 -3.06
CA SER A 60 -6.95 0.95 -4.39
C SER A 60 -7.09 -0.58 -4.55
N PRO A 61 -8.05 -1.10 -5.33
CA PRO A 61 -8.22 -2.54 -5.57
C PRO A 61 -7.19 -3.15 -6.54
N MET A 62 -6.00 -2.56 -6.65
CA MET A 62 -4.91 -3.04 -7.52
C MET A 62 -4.00 -4.00 -6.75
N ARG A 63 -3.58 -5.11 -7.36
CA ARG A 63 -2.74 -6.14 -6.73
C ARG A 63 -1.49 -5.57 -6.09
N ARG A 64 -0.75 -4.69 -6.77
CA ARG A 64 0.43 -4.01 -6.22
C ARG A 64 0.15 -3.20 -4.94
N THR A 65 -0.99 -2.53 -4.88
CA THR A 65 -1.39 -1.73 -3.70
C THR A 65 -1.86 -2.63 -2.58
N LEU A 66 -2.67 -3.64 -2.89
CA LEU A 66 -3.12 -4.65 -1.93
C LEU A 66 -1.95 -5.39 -1.30
N GLN A 67 -0.99 -5.85 -2.11
CA GLN A 67 0.24 -6.50 -1.62
C GLN A 67 1.09 -5.56 -0.77
N THR A 68 1.18 -4.27 -1.14
CA THR A 68 1.90 -3.29 -0.32
C THR A 68 1.22 -3.13 1.05
N ALA A 69 -0.11 -3.01 1.07
CA ALA A 69 -0.88 -2.87 2.29
C ALA A 69 -0.79 -4.14 3.16
N GLU A 70 -0.95 -5.31 2.56
CA GLU A 70 -0.80 -6.60 3.24
C GLU A 70 0.57 -6.74 3.89
N LEU A 71 1.66 -6.49 3.16
CA LEU A 71 3.02 -6.70 3.68
C LEU A 71 3.49 -5.61 4.66
N ALA A 72 3.03 -4.36 4.49
CA ALA A 72 3.50 -3.24 5.29
C ALA A 72 2.59 -2.86 6.47
N LEU A 73 1.29 -3.22 6.39
CA LEU A 73 0.24 -2.79 7.31
C LEU A 73 -0.50 -3.96 7.97
N ASP A 74 -0.10 -5.21 7.76
CA ASP A 74 -0.66 -6.39 8.44
C ASP A 74 -0.81 -6.21 9.96
N TRP A 75 0.15 -5.58 10.63
CA TRP A 75 0.08 -5.30 12.07
C TRP A 75 -1.10 -4.39 12.46
N LEU A 76 -1.65 -3.60 11.55
CA LEU A 76 -2.90 -2.86 11.77
C LEU A 76 -4.11 -3.78 11.59
N ALA A 77 -4.08 -4.67 10.59
CA ALA A 77 -5.13 -5.67 10.38
C ALA A 77 -5.24 -6.64 11.57
N GLU A 78 -4.11 -7.10 12.11
CA GLU A 78 -4.03 -7.91 13.34
C GLU A 78 -4.68 -7.23 14.55
N ARG A 79 -4.68 -5.89 14.56
CA ARG A 79 -5.29 -5.07 15.61
C ARG A 79 -6.77 -4.75 15.34
N GLY A 80 -7.33 -5.26 14.26
CA GLY A 80 -8.74 -5.05 13.88
C GLY A 80 -9.01 -3.72 13.18
N VAL A 81 -7.99 -3.04 12.64
CA VAL A 81 -8.19 -1.83 11.83
C VAL A 81 -8.95 -2.20 10.55
N VAL A 82 -9.90 -1.35 10.17
CA VAL A 82 -10.70 -1.53 8.96
C VAL A 82 -9.91 -1.12 7.72
N PHE A 83 -9.90 -2.00 6.72
CA PHE A 83 -9.35 -1.74 5.39
C PHE A 83 -10.49 -1.62 4.39
N GLU A 84 -10.58 -0.48 3.71
CA GLU A 84 -11.53 -0.23 2.64
C GLU A 84 -10.82 -0.25 1.29
N ALA A 85 -11.23 -1.16 0.41
CA ALA A 85 -10.78 -1.14 -0.98
C ALA A 85 -11.74 -0.26 -1.81
N SER A 86 -11.22 0.82 -2.41
CA SER A 86 -12.02 1.74 -3.22
C SER A 86 -11.40 2.00 -4.58
N ALA A 87 -12.19 1.78 -5.64
CA ALA A 87 -11.79 1.97 -7.03
C ALA A 87 -11.48 3.43 -7.38
N ASP A 88 -12.00 4.38 -6.60
CA ASP A 88 -11.72 5.82 -6.80
C ASP A 88 -10.23 6.15 -6.63
N TRP A 89 -9.47 5.26 -5.97
CA TRP A 89 -8.03 5.38 -5.75
C TRP A 89 -7.18 4.61 -6.78
N GLN A 90 -7.79 4.03 -7.82
CA GLN A 90 -7.07 3.23 -8.80
C GLN A 90 -6.12 4.09 -9.66
N GLY A 91 -4.87 3.65 -9.79
CA GLY A 91 -3.93 4.27 -10.72
C GLY A 91 -4.20 3.84 -12.16
N SER A 92 -4.21 4.79 -13.10
CA SER A 92 -4.31 4.50 -14.53
C SER A 92 -2.93 4.15 -15.12
N THR A 93 -2.80 2.96 -15.70
CA THR A 93 -1.62 2.54 -16.50
C THR A 93 -1.93 2.56 -17.99
N CYS A 94 -2.60 3.61 -18.49
CA CYS A 94 -2.86 3.75 -19.92
C CYS A 94 -1.55 4.04 -20.67
N PRO A 95 -1.11 3.18 -21.62
CA PRO A 95 0.07 3.48 -22.43
C PRO A 95 -0.19 4.57 -23.49
N HIS A 96 -1.44 4.94 -23.75
CA HIS A 96 -1.79 5.93 -24.77
C HIS A 96 -2.99 6.80 -24.34
N ARG A 97 -2.68 7.98 -23.79
CA ARG A 97 -3.36 9.24 -24.13
C ARG A 97 -2.30 10.19 -24.66
#